data_AF-A0A0C1Y2K5-F1
#
_entry.id   AF-A0A0C1Y2K5-F1
#
_cell.length_a   1.000
_cell.length_b   1.000
_cell.length_c   1.000
_cell.angle_alpha   90.00
_cell.angle_beta   90.00
_cell.angle_gamma   90.00
#
_symmetry.space_group_name_H-M   'P 1'
#
loop_
_entity.id
_entity.type
_entity.pdbx_description
1 polymer ?
#
loop_
_entity_poly.entity_id
_entity_poly.type
_entity_poly.pdbx_seq_one_letter_code
_entity_poly.pdbx_strand_id
1 'polypeptide(L)'
;MIEVLLAIAILGAAIWWLNRRKSGSRQLVATRSQGARSRGATVPDNLMRRLDRLTKDRRVSERLIERNAFNHPGRSKRWCVEKAIYDIQRDRRS
;
A
#
# COMPACT_ATOMS: atom_id res chain seq x y z
N MET A 1 8.00 -9.02 27.57
CA MET A 1 7.65 -9.50 26.22
C MET A 1 6.18 -9.30 25.87
N ILE A 2 5.23 -9.59 26.76
CA ILE A 2 3.78 -9.41 26.50
C ILE A 2 3.40 -7.93 26.24
N GLU A 3 3.98 -7.00 27.02
CA GLU A 3 3.80 -5.54 26.85
C GLU A 3 4.14 -5.05 25.43
N VAL A 4 5.20 -5.60 24.82
CA VAL A 4 5.64 -5.21 23.48
C VAL A 4 4.65 -5.68 22.41
N LEU A 5 4.05 -6.85 22.59
CA LEU A 5 3.05 -7.39 21.66
C LEU A 5 1.74 -6.58 21.71
N LEU A 6 1.33 -6.13 22.90
CA LEU A 6 0.17 -5.26 23.07
C LEU A 6 0.38 -3.89 22.41
N ALA A 7 1.56 -3.30 22.58
CA ALA A 7 1.90 -2.03 21.94
C ALA A 7 1.81 -2.11 20.41
N ILE A 8 2.31 -3.20 19.80
CA ILE A 8 2.28 -3.42 18.35
C ILE A 8 0.84 -3.62 17.84
N ALA A 9 0.02 -4.37 18.57
CA ALA A 9 -1.38 -4.61 18.21
C ALA A 9 -2.21 -3.31 18.23
N ILE A 10 -2.01 -2.48 19.26
CA ILE A 10 -2.71 -1.19 19.40
C ILE A 10 -2.25 -0.21 18.31
N LEU A 11 -0.95 -0.14 18.02
CA LEU A 11 -0.43 0.69 16.94
C LEU A 11 -1.02 0.26 15.58
N GLY A 12 -1.10 -1.05 15.35
CA GLY A 12 -1.72 -1.63 14.14
C GLY A 12 -3.19 -1.27 14.00
N ALA A 13 -3.96 -1.36 15.09
CA ALA A 13 -5.37 -0.98 15.12
C ALA A 13 -5.58 0.52 14.92
N ALA A 14 -4.74 1.37 15.53
CA ALA A 14 -4.78 2.83 15.36
C ALA A 14 -4.44 3.24 13.92
N ILE A 15 -3.43 2.63 13.31
CA ILE A 15 -3.06 2.88 11.91
C ILE A 15 -4.15 2.37 10.96
N TRP A 16 -4.72 1.20 11.22
CA TRP A 16 -5.86 0.66 10.49
C TRP A 16 -7.07 1.62 10.56
N TRP A 17 -7.36 2.16 11.74
CA TRP A 17 -8.44 3.13 11.97
C TRP A 17 -8.19 4.46 11.26
N LEU A 18 -6.97 5.00 11.32
CA LEU A 18 -6.60 6.23 10.62
C LEU A 18 -6.68 6.07 9.10
N ASN A 19 -6.31 4.91 8.56
CA ASN A 19 -6.46 4.61 7.14
C ASN A 19 -7.92 4.34 6.74
N ARG A 20 -8.77 3.88 7.65
CA ARG A 20 -10.21 3.73 7.41
C ARG A 20 -10.91 5.09 7.27
N ARG A 21 -10.43 6.12 7.98
CA ARG A 21 -10.93 7.51 7.87
C ARG A 21 -10.54 8.23 6.57
N LYS A 22 -9.47 7.81 5.88
CA LYS A 22 -9.05 8.43 4.60
C LYS A 22 -9.88 8.00 3.38
N SER A 23 -10.83 7.08 3.53
CA SER A 23 -11.73 6.65 2.45
C SER A 23 -12.98 7.53 2.27
N GLY A 24 -13.05 8.69 2.93
CA GLY A 24 -14.21 9.57 2.87
C GLY A 24 -13.85 11.05 2.96
N SER A 25 -13.15 11.58 1.96
CA SER A 25 -13.16 13.00 1.56
C SER A 25 -11.91 13.32 0.77
N ARG A 26 -12.08 13.49 -0.55
CA ARG A 26 -11.56 14.62 -1.34
C ARG A 26 -11.65 14.26 -2.82
N GLN A 27 -12.73 14.69 -3.46
CA GLN A 27 -12.64 15.58 -4.62
C GLN A 27 -14.06 16.02 -5.00
N LEU A 28 -14.54 17.02 -4.25
CA LEU A 28 -15.38 18.06 -4.83
C LEU A 28 -14.47 18.97 -5.68
N VAL A 29 -15.05 19.50 -6.76
CA VAL A 29 -14.52 20.52 -7.70
C VAL A 29 -13.90 19.97 -9.00
N ALA A 30 -14.80 19.82 -9.98
CA ALA A 30 -14.74 20.24 -11.39
C ALA A 30 -13.39 20.29 -12.12
N THR A 31 -13.26 19.56 -13.23
CA THR A 31 -13.51 20.11 -14.58
C THR A 31 -13.54 18.98 -15.63
N ARG A 32 -14.65 18.95 -16.35
CA ARG A 32 -14.98 18.34 -17.64
C ARG A 32 -13.77 17.93 -18.51
N SER A 33 -13.68 16.64 -18.87
CA SER A 33 -13.47 16.10 -20.24
C SER A 33 -13.05 14.63 -20.19
N GLN A 34 -13.85 13.78 -20.83
CA GLN A 34 -13.40 12.60 -21.60
C GLN A 34 -12.54 11.59 -20.81
N GLY A 35 -13.13 10.50 -20.30
CA GLY A 35 -13.61 9.46 -21.19
C GLY A 35 -12.57 8.35 -21.28
N ALA A 36 -12.38 7.58 -20.20
CA ALA A 36 -11.87 6.22 -20.30
C ALA A 36 -12.11 5.50 -18.98
N ARG A 37 -12.96 4.47 -19.07
CA ARG A 37 -13.11 3.39 -18.10
C ARG A 37 -11.72 2.84 -17.75
N SER A 38 -11.06 3.37 -16.73
CA SER A 38 -9.79 2.83 -16.26
C SER A 38 -10.06 1.72 -15.25
N ARG A 39 -10.61 0.63 -15.75
CA ARG A 39 -10.81 -0.66 -15.07
C ARG A 39 -9.47 -1.41 -14.90
N GLY A 40 -8.39 -0.67 -14.66
CA GLY A 40 -7.02 -1.15 -14.61
C GLY A 40 -6.12 -0.01 -14.15
N ALA A 41 -6.12 0.27 -12.85
CA ALA A 41 -5.24 1.29 -12.27
C ALA A 41 -3.79 0.83 -12.41
N THR A 42 -3.13 1.24 -13.50
CA THR A 42 -1.71 1.08 -13.72
C THR A 42 -0.96 1.57 -12.49
N VAL A 43 -0.09 0.72 -11.94
CA VAL A 43 0.74 1.09 -10.79
C VAL A 43 1.65 2.24 -11.24
N PRO A 44 1.76 3.32 -10.45
CA PRO A 44 2.67 4.41 -10.80
C PRO A 44 4.13 3.90 -10.89
N ASP A 45 4.81 4.15 -12.01
CA ASP A 45 6.19 3.67 -12.26
C ASP A 45 7.21 4.17 -11.22
N ASN A 46 6.95 5.34 -10.62
CA ASN A 46 7.78 5.87 -9.54
C ASN A 46 7.69 5.02 -8.27
N LEU A 47 6.52 4.43 -8.00
CA LEU A 47 6.25 3.60 -6.84
C LEU A 47 6.92 2.22 -6.99
N MET A 48 6.79 1.62 -8.17
CA MET A 48 7.46 0.35 -8.49
C MET A 48 8.99 0.52 -8.41
N ARG A 49 9.54 1.56 -9.04
CA ARG A 49 10.98 1.87 -8.96
C ARG A 49 11.46 2.15 -7.53
N ARG A 50 10.58 2.61 -6.64
CA ARG A 50 10.93 2.79 -5.23
C ARG A 50 10.97 1.45 -4.50
N LEU A 51 10.02 0.57 -4.78
CA LEU A 51 10.03 -0.80 -4.23
C LEU A 51 11.26 -1.57 -4.71
N ASP A 52 11.58 -1.51 -6.00
CA ASP A 52 12.78 -2.15 -6.58
C ASP A 52 14.07 -1.63 -5.96
N ARG A 53 14.16 -0.33 -5.69
CA ARG A 53 15.32 0.25 -4.98
C ARG A 53 15.43 -0.24 -3.54
N LEU A 54 14.31 -0.52 -2.90
CA LEU A 54 14.30 -1.06 -1.54
C LEU A 54 14.66 -2.55 -1.55
N THR A 55 14.10 -3.35 -2.45
CA THR A 55 14.41 -4.79 -2.51
C THR A 55 15.77 -5.08 -3.15
N LYS A 56 16.29 -4.16 -3.98
CA LYS A 56 17.43 -4.38 -4.90
C LYS A 56 17.20 -5.50 -5.93
N ASP A 57 16.02 -6.11 -5.95
CA ASP A 57 15.65 -7.20 -6.83
C ASP A 57 14.17 -7.07 -7.22
N ARG A 58 13.94 -6.86 -8.52
CA ARG A 58 12.60 -6.72 -9.11
C ARG A 58 11.74 -7.97 -8.91
N ARG A 59 12.32 -9.18 -8.94
CA ARG A 59 11.59 -10.44 -8.73
C ARG A 59 11.09 -10.56 -7.29
N VAL A 60 11.79 -9.94 -6.33
CA VAL A 60 11.34 -9.86 -4.93
C VAL A 60 10.20 -8.85 -4.80
N SER A 61 10.30 -7.70 -5.47
CA SER A 61 9.22 -6.69 -5.51
C SER A 61 7.91 -7.25 -6.05
N GLU A 62 7.97 -7.97 -7.17
CA GLU A 62 6.78 -8.57 -7.81
C GLU A 62 6.14 -9.62 -6.90
N ARG A 63 6.93 -10.52 -6.30
CA ARG A 63 6.44 -11.51 -5.32
C ARG A 63 5.78 -10.86 -4.10
N LEU A 64 6.31 -9.75 -3.61
CA LEU A 64 5.70 -9.00 -2.50
C LEU A 64 4.33 -8.43 -2.87
N ILE A 65 4.23 -7.88 -4.08
CA ILE A 65 2.97 -7.32 -4.59
C ILE A 65 1.93 -8.44 -4.78
N GLU A 66 2.33 -9.57 -5.35
CA GLU A 66 1.47 -10.74 -5.54
C GLU A 66 1.00 -11.32 -4.22
N ARG A 67 1.90 -11.49 -3.24
CA ARG A 67 1.55 -11.94 -1.90
C ARG A 67 0.55 -10.99 -1.23
N ASN A 68 0.75 -9.68 -1.38
CA ASN A 68 -0.18 -8.68 -0.86
C ASN A 68 -1.53 -8.69 -1.59
N ALA A 69 -1.54 -8.90 -2.91
CA ALA A 69 -2.77 -9.02 -3.68
C ALA A 69 -3.56 -10.28 -3.31
N PHE A 70 -2.86 -11.40 -3.08
CA PHE A 70 -3.45 -12.66 -2.63
C PHE A 70 -4.07 -12.53 -1.24
N ASN A 71 -3.37 -11.90 -0.30
CA ASN A 71 -3.86 -11.68 1.06
C ASN A 71 -4.97 -10.61 1.14
N HIS A 72 -5.05 -9.74 0.14
CA HIS A 72 -5.98 -8.61 0.11
C HIS A 72 -6.67 -8.46 -1.25
N PRO A 73 -7.51 -9.43 -1.66
CA PRO A 73 -8.09 -9.50 -3.00
C PRO A 73 -9.02 -8.32 -3.35
N GLY A 74 -9.56 -7.62 -2.35
CA GLY A 74 -10.38 -6.41 -2.53
C GLY A 74 -9.58 -5.11 -2.64
N ARG A 75 -8.25 -5.15 -2.63
CA ARG A 75 -7.39 -3.96 -2.67
C ARG A 75 -6.83 -3.73 -4.07
N SER A 76 -6.56 -2.47 -4.39
CA SER A 76 -5.95 -2.11 -5.66
C SER A 76 -4.48 -2.52 -5.71
N LYS A 77 -3.97 -2.81 -6.91
CA LYS A 77 -2.53 -3.14 -7.12
C LYS A 77 -1.60 -2.06 -6.57
N ARG A 78 -2.01 -0.79 -6.66
CA ARG A 78 -1.32 0.35 -6.04
C ARG A 78 -1.19 0.19 -4.52
N TRP A 79 -2.29 -0.16 -3.84
CA TRP A 79 -2.27 -0.39 -2.39
C TRP A 79 -1.29 -1.52 -2.02
N CYS A 80 -1.24 -2.60 -2.80
CA CYS A 80 -0.32 -3.71 -2.56
C CYS A 80 1.15 -3.28 -2.65
N VAL A 81 1.49 -2.38 -3.58
CA VAL A 81 2.85 -1.82 -3.74
C VAL A 81 3.18 -0.87 -2.58
N GLU A 82 2.27 0.03 -2.22
CA GLU A 82 2.44 0.94 -1.06
C GLU A 82 2.66 0.14 0.23
N LYS A 83 1.89 -0.94 0.42
CA LYS A 83 2.01 -1.84 1.56
C LYS A 83 3.36 -2.56 1.58
N ALA A 84 3.81 -3.09 0.45
CA ALA A 84 5.12 -3.74 0.33
C ALA A 84 6.29 -2.78 0.67
N ILE A 85 6.22 -1.53 0.21
CA ILE A 85 7.21 -0.50 0.55
C ILE A 85 7.23 -0.26 2.07
N TYR A 86 6.06 -0.15 2.69
CA TYR A 86 5.94 0.06 4.13
C TYR A 86 6.54 -1.10 4.92
N ASP A 87 6.23 -2.34 4.54
CA ASP A 87 6.69 -3.53 5.26
C ASP A 87 8.23 -3.63 5.25
N ILE A 88 8.88 -3.40 4.10
CA ILE A 88 10.34 -3.36 4.02
C ILE A 88 10.94 -2.20 4.85
N GLN A 89 10.33 -1.03 4.78
CA GLN A 89 10.82 0.13 5.56
C GLN A 89 10.69 -0.11 7.06
N ARG A 90 9.65 -0.82 7.49
CA ARG A 90 9.45 -1.20 8.89
C ARG A 90 10.52 -2.19 9.32
N ASP A 91 10.75 -3.24 8.54
CA ASP A 91 11.73 -4.29 8.85
C ASP A 91 13.19 -3.76 8.85
N ARG A 92 13.44 -2.60 8.22
CA ARG A 92 14.74 -1.91 8.27
C ARG A 92 14.92 -0.99 9.48
N ARG A 93 13.83 -0.63 10.18
CA ARG A 93 13.87 0.24 11.35
C ARG A 93 13.92 -0.54 12.67
N SER A 94 13.71 -1.86 12.63
CA SER A 94 13.89 -2.79 13.74
C SER A 94 15.29 -3.35 13.74
#